data_AF-M6K6Z1-F1
#
_entry.id   AF-M6K6Z1-F1
#
_cell.length_a   1.000
_cell.length_b   1.000
_cell.length_c   1.000
_cell.angle_alpha   90.00
_cell.angle_beta   90.00
_cell.angle_gamma   90.00
#
_symmetry.space_group_name_H-M   'P 1'
#
loop_
_entity.id
_entity.type
_entity.pdbx_description
1 polymer ?
#
loop_
_entity_poly.entity_id
_entity_poly.type
_entity_poly.pdbx_seq_one_letter_code
_entity_poly.pdbx_strand_id
1 'polypeptide(L)'
;MMKLYQFQSCPYCAYVRNEFRNMGLVIGKDYELVEAGRGTPGREEVVKLGGRSQVPFLIDGDIRMYESKEIVAYTKLKRKTS
;
A
#
# COMPACT_ATOMS: atom_id res chain seq x y z
N MET A 1 6.91 -8.09 -6.21
CA MET A 1 6.96 -6.62 -5.99
C MET A 1 5.62 -6.21 -5.40
N MET A 2 5.60 -5.43 -4.32
CA MET A 2 4.35 -5.01 -3.67
C MET A 2 3.66 -3.89 -4.47
N LYS A 3 2.34 -3.75 -4.35
CA LYS A 3 1.61 -2.56 -4.85
C LYS A 3 0.91 -1.86 -3.69
N LEU A 4 1.12 -0.56 -3.55
CA LEU A 4 0.47 0.28 -2.56
C LEU A 4 -0.45 1.29 -3.24
N TYR A 5 -1.75 1.06 -3.13
CA TYR A 5 -2.78 1.97 -3.59
C TYR A 5 -2.98 3.07 -2.56
N GLN A 6 -2.81 4.32 -2.99
CA GLN A 6 -2.85 5.49 -2.11
C GLN A 6 -3.23 6.76 -2.87
N PHE A 7 -3.46 7.85 -2.14
CA PHE A 7 -3.48 9.19 -2.72
C PHE A 7 -2.77 10.18 -1.79
N GLN A 8 -2.30 11.30 -2.34
CA GLN A 8 -1.38 12.20 -1.67
C GLN A 8 -1.89 12.76 -0.33
N SER A 9 -3.16 13.21 -0.28
CA SER A 9 -3.77 13.86 0.89
C SER A 9 -4.29 12.91 1.97
N CYS A 10 -4.08 11.60 1.80
CA CYS A 10 -4.51 10.59 2.77
C CYS A 10 -3.51 10.48 3.93
N PRO A 11 -3.90 10.79 5.20
CA PRO A 11 -2.97 10.75 6.33
C PRO A 11 -2.46 9.33 6.63
N TYR A 12 -3.31 8.32 6.55
CA TYR A 12 -2.91 6.91 6.73
C TYR A 12 -1.95 6.43 5.63
N CYS A 13 -2.12 6.94 4.41
CA CYS A 13 -1.24 6.63 3.30
C CYS A 13 0.11 7.34 3.44
N ALA A 14 0.12 8.57 3.93
CA ALA A 14 1.35 9.28 4.29
C ALA A 14 2.13 8.53 5.37
N TYR A 15 1.44 7.99 6.38
CA TYR A 15 2.05 7.13 7.40
C TYR A 15 2.75 5.91 6.79
N VAL A 16 2.06 5.12 5.94
CA VAL A 16 2.67 3.94 5.29
C VAL A 16 3.87 4.34 4.44
N ARG A 17 3.77 5.41 3.63
CA ARG A 17 4.88 5.88 2.79
C ARG A 17 6.10 6.30 3.62
N ASN A 18 5.88 7.00 4.74
CA ASN A 18 6.96 7.39 5.65
C ASN A 18 7.64 6.17 6.27
N GLU A 19 6.87 5.19 6.72
CA GLU A 19 7.42 3.95 7.26
C GLU A 19 8.16 3.13 6.20
N PHE A 20 7.65 3.06 4.97
CA PHE A 20 8.33 2.41 3.84
C PHE A 20 9.67 3.08 3.55
N ARG A 21 9.72 4.42 3.56
CA ARG A 21 10.96 5.19 3.44
C ARG A 21 11.91 4.91 4.61
N ASN A 22 11.43 4.89 5.84
CA ASN A 22 12.23 4.60 7.03
C ASN A 22 12.82 3.18 6.98
N MET A 23 12.10 2.23 6.37
CA MET A 23 12.58 0.88 6.09
C MET A 23 13.56 0.80 4.92
N GLY A 24 13.83 1.90 4.20
CA GLY A 24 14.69 1.92 3.02
C GLY A 24 14.10 1.19 1.81
N LEU A 25 12.76 1.13 1.70
CA LEU A 25 12.09 0.57 0.53
C LEU A 25 12.08 1.60 -0.60
N VAL A 26 12.39 1.15 -1.80
CA VAL A 26 12.54 1.97 -2.99
C VAL A 26 11.34 1.74 -3.93
N ILE A 27 10.69 2.84 -4.32
CA ILE A 27 9.60 2.82 -5.30
C ILE A 27 10.14 2.31 -6.64
N GLY A 28 9.41 1.40 -7.29
CA GLY A 28 9.79 0.77 -8.55
C GLY A 28 10.76 -0.41 -8.42
N LYS A 29 11.33 -0.63 -7.22
CA LYS A 29 12.16 -1.82 -6.91
C LYS A 29 11.44 -2.75 -5.94
N ASP A 30 11.05 -2.22 -4.78
CA ASP A 30 10.43 -3.02 -3.72
C ASP A 30 8.89 -2.95 -3.80
N TYR A 31 8.36 -1.79 -4.19
CA TYR A 31 6.93 -1.57 -4.34
C TYR A 31 6.59 -0.54 -5.43
N GLU A 32 5.38 -0.66 -5.98
CA GLU A 32 4.77 0.35 -6.85
C GLU A 32 3.78 1.21 -6.05
N LEU A 33 3.70 2.50 -6.40
CA LEU A 33 2.64 3.38 -5.92
C LEU A 33 1.57 3.49 -6.99
N VAL A 34 0.32 3.21 -6.61
CA VAL A 34 -0.83 3.33 -7.51
C VAL A 34 -1.75 4.44 -7.01
N GLU A 35 -2.08 5.39 -7.87
CA GLU A 35 -2.95 6.52 -7.53
C GLU A 35 -4.42 6.07 -7.41
N ALA A 36 -4.93 6.11 -6.19
CA ALA A 36 -6.26 5.66 -5.78
C ALA A 36 -7.07 6.81 -5.12
N GLY A 37 -6.96 8.01 -5.68
CA GLY A 37 -7.87 9.12 -5.40
C GLY A 37 -9.32 8.79 -5.77
N ARG A 38 -10.28 9.60 -5.33
CA ARG A 38 -11.69 9.39 -5.73
C ARG A 38 -11.82 9.50 -7.25
N GLY A 39 -12.49 8.55 -7.89
CA GLY A 39 -12.74 8.54 -9.34
C GLY A 39 -11.54 8.12 -10.21
N THR A 40 -10.45 7.65 -9.62
CA THR A 40 -9.31 7.13 -10.40
C THR A 40 -9.48 5.63 -10.70
N PRO A 41 -8.88 5.12 -11.80
CA PRO A 41 -8.88 3.69 -12.09
C PRO A 41 -8.29 2.85 -10.94
N GLY A 42 -7.26 3.37 -10.26
CA GLY A 42 -6.69 2.71 -9.09
C GLY A 42 -7.68 2.56 -7.93
N ARG A 43 -8.62 3.50 -7.75
CA ARG A 43 -9.67 3.36 -6.74
C ARG A 43 -10.71 2.32 -7.12
N GLU A 44 -11.05 2.20 -8.40
CA GLU A 44 -11.93 1.13 -8.90
C GLU A 44 -11.29 -0.23 -8.70
N GLU A 45 -9.98 -0.35 -8.96
CA GLU A 45 -9.21 -1.56 -8.72
C GLU A 45 -9.20 -1.96 -7.24
N VAL A 46 -9.05 -1.01 -6.33
CA VAL A 46 -9.16 -1.23 -4.88
C VAL A 46 -10.52 -1.84 -4.50
N VAL A 47 -11.62 -1.33 -5.07
CA VAL A 47 -12.96 -1.89 -4.83
C VAL A 47 -13.09 -3.29 -5.44
N LYS A 48 -12.61 -3.49 -6.67
CA LYS A 48 -12.67 -4.77 -7.37
C LYS A 48 -11.86 -5.86 -6.65
N LEU A 49 -10.69 -5.53 -6.13
CA LEU A 49 -9.75 -6.49 -5.57
C LEU A 49 -9.94 -6.73 -4.06
N GLY A 50 -10.34 -5.72 -3.28
CA GLY A 50 -10.50 -5.85 -1.83
C GLY A 50 -11.92 -5.61 -1.31
N GLY A 51 -12.88 -5.26 -2.17
CA GLY A 51 -14.29 -5.14 -1.83
C GLY A 51 -14.68 -3.84 -1.11
N ARG A 52 -13.73 -2.96 -0.79
CA ARG A 52 -13.99 -1.68 -0.11
C ARG A 52 -13.26 -0.54 -0.77
N SER A 53 -13.90 0.62 -0.86
CA SER A 53 -13.29 1.88 -1.32
C SER A 53 -12.44 2.52 -0.20
N GLN A 54 -11.46 1.78 0.32
CA GLN A 54 -10.60 2.20 1.43
C GLN A 54 -9.13 2.20 0.99
N VAL A 55 -8.38 3.19 1.45
CA VAL A 55 -6.92 3.29 1.26
C VAL A 55 -6.26 3.75 2.56
N PRO A 56 -4.98 3.43 2.80
CA PRO A 56 -4.07 2.66 1.94
C PRO A 56 -4.54 1.22 1.73
N PHE A 57 -4.21 0.63 0.58
CA PHE A 57 -4.47 -0.78 0.29
C PHE A 57 -3.21 -1.39 -0.31
N LEU A 58 -2.73 -2.49 0.29
CA LEU A 58 -1.52 -3.18 -0.15
C LEU A 58 -1.91 -4.50 -0.82
N ILE A 59 -1.27 -4.79 -1.95
CA ILE A 59 -1.24 -6.11 -2.58
C ILE A 59 0.19 -6.63 -2.60
N ASP A 60 0.36 -7.89 -2.20
CA ASP A 60 1.62 -8.63 -2.31
C ASP A 60 1.33 -10.12 -2.62
N GLY A 61 1.32 -10.47 -3.92
CA GLY A 61 0.81 -11.77 -4.37
C GLY A 61 -0.68 -11.91 -4.05
N ASP A 62 -1.05 -12.95 -3.29
CA ASP A 62 -2.43 -13.18 -2.86
C ASP A 62 -2.82 -12.37 -1.61
N ILE A 63 -1.85 -11.72 -0.96
CA ILE A 63 -2.09 -10.94 0.25
C ILE A 63 -2.71 -9.60 -0.14
N ARG A 64 -3.81 -9.26 0.55
CA ARG A 64 -4.60 -8.04 0.37
C ARG A 64 -4.91 -7.47 1.74
N MET A 65 -4.56 -6.21 2.00
CA MET A 65 -4.75 -5.60 3.32
C MET A 65 -4.98 -4.09 3.27
N TYR A 66 -5.81 -3.60 4.19
CA TYR A 66 -6.23 -2.19 4.25
C TYR A 66 -5.62 -1.43 5.42
N GLU A 67 -5.38 -2.10 6.55
CA GLU A 67 -5.06 -1.40 7.78
C GLU A 67 -3.61 -0.91 7.76
N SER A 68 -3.43 0.41 7.81
CA SER A 68 -2.12 1.06 7.63
C SER A 68 -1.05 0.55 8.61
N LYS A 69 -1.43 0.26 9.86
CA LYS A 69 -0.51 -0.33 10.86
C LYS A 69 -0.15 -1.78 10.53
N GLU A 70 -1.10 -2.56 10.03
CA GLU A 70 -0.88 -3.95 9.60
C GLU A 70 0.01 -4.01 8.37
N ILE A 71 -0.21 -3.11 7.39
CA ILE A 71 0.67 -2.93 6.22
C ILE A 71 2.11 -2.73 6.67
N VAL A 72 2.35 -1.80 7.59
CA VAL A 72 3.69 -1.51 8.10
C VAL A 72 4.28 -2.71 8.84
N ALA A 73 3.49 -3.39 9.69
CA ALA A 73 3.94 -4.56 10.44
C ALA A 73 4.31 -5.73 9.50
N TYR A 74 3.45 -6.02 8.52
CA TYR A 74 3.66 -7.02 7.49
C TYR A 74 4.96 -6.77 6.73
N THR A 75 5.14 -5.55 6.22
CA THR A 75 6.33 -5.20 5.45
C THR A 75 7.61 -5.27 6.28
N LYS A 76 7.56 -4.87 7.56
CA LYS A 76 8.70 -5.03 8.50
C LYS A 76 9.07 -6.50 8.69
N LEU A 77 8.08 -7.38 8.86
CA LEU A 77 8.32 -8.81 9.03
C LEU A 77 8.92 -9.42 7.75
N LYS A 78 8.33 -9.13 6.58
CA LYS A 78 8.81 -9.61 5.29
C LYS A 78 10.29 -9.26 5.02
N ARG A 79 10.72 -8.06 5.42
CA ARG A 79 12.12 -7.62 5.30
C ARG A 79 13.10 -8.39 6.20
N LYS A 80 12.67 -8.89 7.35
CA LYS A 80 13.55 -9.67 8.24
C LYS A 80 13.78 -11.09 7.72
N THR A 81 12.88 -11.58 6.89
CA THR A 81 12.89 -12.93 6.32
C THR A 81 13.47 -12.99 4.90
N SER A 82 13.85 -11.85 4.32
CA SER A 82 14.47 -11.73 2.99
C SER A 82 15.95 -11.38 3.11
#